data_AF-A0A5S9IPM7-F1
#
_entry.id   AF-A0A5S9IPM7-F1
#
_cell.length_a   1.000
_cell.length_b   1.000
_cell.length_c   1.000
_cell.angle_alpha   90.00
_cell.angle_beta   90.00
_cell.angle_gamma   90.00
#
_symmetry.space_group_name_H-M   'P 1'
#
loop_
_entity.id
_entity.type
_entity.pdbx_description
1 polymer ?
#
loop_
_entity_poly.entity_id
_entity_poly.type
_entity_poly.pdbx_seq_one_letter_code
_entity_poly.pdbx_strand_id
1 'polypeptide(L)'
;MSRLSSHCNVYNTCLRIIRNKGYKLRLEGELDEEEMIIPESLLWFAEKGEYDFLAANPIELLGLVSIHEHVEPKVDKPYWWTVPGDDIRDELYEQAFPDDENEDQQ
;
A
#
# COMPACT_ATOMS: atom_id res chain seq x y z
N MET A 1 -15.83 -18.73 8.28
CA MET A 1 -14.77 -18.49 7.28
C MET A 1 -13.55 -17.95 8.00
N SER A 2 -12.35 -18.33 7.56
CA SER A 2 -11.12 -17.67 8.02
C SER A 2 -11.07 -16.25 7.43
N ARG A 3 -10.66 -15.25 8.22
CA ARG A 3 -10.56 -13.85 7.81
C ARG A 3 -9.16 -13.34 8.13
N LEU A 4 -8.53 -12.72 7.13
CA LEU A 4 -7.31 -11.93 7.29
C LEU A 4 -7.72 -10.46 7.13
N SER A 5 -7.22 -9.58 8.00
CA SER A 5 -7.51 -8.14 7.96
C SER A 5 -6.22 -7.34 8.11
N SER A 6 -6.27 -6.06 7.74
CA SER A 6 -5.18 -5.14 8.02
C SER A 6 -5.00 -5.00 9.53
N HIS A 7 -3.89 -5.52 10.04
CA HIS A 7 -3.56 -5.50 11.46
C HIS A 7 -2.05 -5.67 11.65
N CYS A 8 -1.48 -5.06 12.69
CA CYS A 8 -0.03 -5.08 12.96
C CYS A 8 0.54 -6.50 13.11
N ASN A 9 -0.26 -7.47 13.57
CA ASN A 9 0.11 -8.89 13.64
C ASN A 9 0.52 -9.51 12.28
N VAL A 10 0.09 -8.92 11.17
CA VAL A 10 0.44 -9.40 9.82
C VAL A 10 1.75 -8.77 9.31
N TYR A 11 2.24 -7.70 9.94
CA TYR A 11 3.37 -6.92 9.45
C TYR A 11 4.63 -7.75 9.24
N ASN A 12 5.01 -8.57 10.21
CA ASN A 12 6.18 -9.42 10.10
C ASN A 12 6.05 -10.45 8.96
N THR A 13 4.84 -10.94 8.70
CA THR A 13 4.57 -11.84 7.57
C THR A 13 4.81 -11.12 6.24
N CYS A 14 4.31 -9.88 6.09
CA CYS A 14 4.56 -9.05 4.91
C CYS A 14 6.05 -8.80 4.69
N LEU A 15 6.78 -8.38 5.73
CA LEU A 15 8.22 -8.11 5.64
C LEU A 15 9.02 -9.36 5.24
N ARG A 16 8.66 -10.54 5.76
CA ARG A 16 9.30 -11.81 5.38
C ARG A 16 9.07 -12.14 3.91
N ILE A 17 7.86 -11.93 3.39
CA ILE A 17 7.55 -12.14 1.98
C ILE A 17 8.39 -11.21 1.11
N ILE A 18 8.41 -9.91 1.42
CA ILE A 18 9.18 -8.90 0.68
C ILE A 18 10.67 -9.26 0.68
N ARG A 19 11.24 -9.59 1.85
CA ARG A 19 12.64 -10.01 1.97
C ARG A 19 12.95 -11.26 1.15
N ASN A 20 12.08 -12.27 1.20
CA ASN A 20 12.26 -13.52 0.45
C ASN A 20 12.20 -13.31 -1.07
N LYS A 21 11.52 -12.26 -1.53
CA LYS A 21 11.51 -11.81 -2.94
C LYS A 21 12.80 -11.08 -3.36
N GLY A 22 13.75 -10.90 -2.45
CA GLY A 22 15.07 -10.31 -2.73
C GLY A 22 15.15 -8.80 -2.56
N TYR A 23 14.16 -8.18 -1.90
CA TYR A 23 14.18 -6.76 -1.58
C TYR A 23 15.02 -6.49 -0.33
N LYS A 24 15.74 -5.37 -0.33
CA LYS A 24 16.34 -4.80 0.88
C LYS A 24 15.26 -4.01 1.60
N LEU A 25 15.19 -4.16 2.92
CA LEU A 25 14.22 -3.48 3.77
C LEU A 25 14.92 -2.44 4.63
N ARG A 26 14.28 -1.29 4.81
CA ARG A 26 14.77 -0.20 5.66
C ARG A 26 13.57 0.46 6.35
N LEU A 27 13.80 0.97 7.55
CA LEU A 27 12.81 1.71 8.33
C LEU A 27 13.43 3.08 8.63
N GLU A 28 12.69 4.13 8.34
CA GLU A 28 13.03 5.48 8.77
C GLU A 28 11.93 6.03 9.69
N GLY A 29 12.30 7.00 10.50
CA GLY A 29 11.40 7.73 11.38
C GLY A 29 12.14 8.85 12.09
N GLU A 30 11.38 9.71 12.71
CA GLU A 30 11.84 10.82 13.53
C GLU A 30 11.81 10.43 15.01
N LEU A 31 12.72 11.05 15.77
CA LEU A 31 12.72 10.97 17.23
C LEU A 31 12.17 12.28 17.79
N ASP A 32 11.42 12.20 18.89
CA ASP A 32 11.01 13.36 19.66
C ASP A 32 12.15 13.88 20.57
N GLU A 33 11.86 14.91 21.37
CA GLU A 33 12.82 15.52 22.30
C GLU A 33 13.30 14.55 23.39
N GLU A 34 12.58 13.45 23.64
CA GLU A 34 12.93 12.40 24.61
C GLU A 34 13.66 11.22 23.96
N GLU A 35 14.12 11.38 22.71
CA GLU A 35 14.73 10.33 21.88
C GLU A 35 13.80 9.12 21.64
N MET A 36 12.48 9.30 21.74
CA MET A 36 11.49 8.27 21.44
C MET A 36 11.02 8.37 20.00
N ILE A 37 10.73 7.21 19.40
CA ILE A 37 10.22 7.13 18.02
C ILE A 37 8.82 7.78 17.96
N ILE A 38 8.65 8.71 17.02
CA ILE A 38 7.34 9.27 16.66
C ILE A 38 6.64 8.27 15.74
N PRO A 39 5.60 7.52 16.20
CA PRO A 39 5.05 6.40 15.42
C PRO A 39 4.50 6.79 14.04
N GLU A 40 4.01 8.03 13.91
CA GLU A 40 3.40 8.59 12.71
C GLU A 40 4.45 8.97 11.66
N SER A 41 5.71 9.14 12.08
CA SER A 41 6.84 9.40 11.20
C SER A 41 7.43 8.12 10.60
N LEU A 42 6.99 6.94 11.05
CA LEU A 42 7.55 5.68 10.60
C LEU A 42 7.23 5.41 9.14
N LEU A 43 8.29 5.24 8.36
CA LEU A 43 8.25 4.99 6.93
C LEU A 43 8.99 3.71 6.60
N TRP A 44 8.28 2.79 5.95
CA TRP A 44 8.79 1.48 5.57
C TRP A 44 9.23 1.49 4.11
N PHE A 45 10.48 1.08 3.89
CA PHE A 45 11.09 1.05 2.57
C PHE A 45 11.40 -0.36 2.09
N ALA A 46 11.21 -0.60 0.80
CA ALA A 46 11.68 -1.78 0.10
C ALA A 46 12.40 -1.40 -1.20
N GLU A 47 13.63 -1.88 -1.38
CA GLU A 47 14.47 -1.54 -2.54
C GLU A 47 14.87 -2.80 -3.31
N LYS A 48 14.76 -2.76 -4.65
CA LYS A 48 15.27 -3.81 -5.53
C LYS A 48 15.65 -3.25 -6.91
N GLY A 49 16.95 -3.24 -7.21
CA GLY A 49 17.46 -2.63 -8.44
C GLY A 49 17.30 -1.12 -8.40
N GLU A 50 16.61 -0.56 -9.39
CA GLU A 50 16.32 0.88 -9.51
C GLU A 50 14.97 1.26 -8.88
N TYR A 51 14.24 0.29 -8.32
CA TYR A 51 12.93 0.52 -7.72
C TYR A 51 13.04 0.66 -6.21
N ASP A 52 12.44 1.74 -5.70
CA ASP A 52 12.26 2.03 -4.29
C ASP A 52 10.76 2.20 -3.99
N PHE A 53 10.30 1.58 -2.91
CA PHE A 53 8.90 1.57 -2.48
C PHE A 53 8.81 2.09 -1.06
N LEU A 54 7.83 2.96 -0.82
CA LEU A 54 7.61 3.62 0.46
C LEU A 54 6.15 3.46 0.90
N ALA A 55 5.93 3.08 2.16
CA ALA A 55 4.58 3.00 2.72
C ALA A 55 4.55 3.27 4.23
N ALA A 56 3.36 3.58 4.76
CA ALA A 56 3.13 3.81 6.18
C ALA A 56 3.10 2.50 6.99
N ASN A 57 2.86 1.36 6.34
CA ASN A 57 2.94 0.05 6.97
C ASN A 57 3.37 -1.08 6.02
N PRO A 58 3.81 -2.23 6.56
CA PRO A 58 4.26 -3.36 5.74
C PRO A 58 3.19 -4.00 4.83
N ILE A 59 1.89 -3.83 5.13
CA ILE A 59 0.81 -4.37 4.30
C ILE A 59 0.70 -3.55 3.01
N GLU A 60 0.68 -2.23 3.13
CA GLU A 60 0.75 -1.30 1.99
C GLU A 60 2.04 -1.51 1.19
N LEU A 61 3.19 -1.65 1.87
CA LEU A 61 4.48 -1.90 1.21
C LEU A 61 4.45 -3.18 0.38
N LEU A 62 3.87 -4.26 0.91
CA LEU A 62 3.67 -5.51 0.16
C LEU A 62 2.75 -5.30 -1.05
N GLY A 63 1.74 -4.44 -0.92
CA GLY A 63 0.87 -4.03 -2.03
C GLY A 63 1.66 -3.38 -3.17
N LEU A 64 2.48 -2.37 -2.85
CA LEU A 64 3.31 -1.68 -3.84
C LEU A 64 4.32 -2.60 -4.53
N VAL A 65 5.01 -3.45 -3.75
CA VAL A 65 5.91 -4.48 -4.29
C VAL A 65 5.16 -5.43 -5.23
N SER A 66 3.93 -5.81 -4.89
CA SER A 66 3.13 -6.72 -5.71
C SER A 66 2.65 -6.05 -7.01
N ILE A 67 2.37 -4.75 -7.00
CA ILE A 67 2.07 -3.98 -8.23
C ILE A 67 3.28 -3.99 -9.15
N HIS A 68 4.49 -3.73 -8.63
CA HIS A 68 5.72 -3.79 -9.41
C HIS A 68 5.94 -5.18 -10.05
N GLU A 69 5.76 -6.24 -9.28
CA GLU A 69 5.91 -7.61 -9.79
C GLU A 69 4.81 -8.01 -10.78
N HIS A 70 3.61 -7.44 -10.67
CA HIS A 70 2.53 -7.70 -11.62
C HIS A 70 2.74 -6.98 -12.96
N VAL A 71 3.17 -5.73 -12.90
CA VAL A 71 3.30 -4.87 -14.09
C VAL A 71 4.60 -5.14 -14.85
N GLU A 72 5.66 -5.57 -14.15
CA GLU A 72 6.99 -5.82 -14.71
C GLU A 72 7.46 -4.68 -15.64
N PRO A 73 7.59 -3.44 -15.11
CA PRO A 73 7.90 -2.27 -15.93
C PRO A 73 9.21 -2.46 -16.71
N LYS A 74 9.12 -2.32 -18.05
CA LYS A 74 10.25 -2.42 -18.99
C LYS A 74 10.86 -1.07 -19.36
N VAL A 75 10.16 0.02 -19.04
CA VAL A 75 10.52 1.39 -19.38
C VAL A 75 10.26 2.24 -18.15
N ASP A 76 11.27 3.01 -17.75
CA ASP A 76 11.11 4.04 -16.74
C ASP A 76 10.26 5.18 -17.31
N LYS A 77 8.97 5.16 -16.99
CA LYS A 77 8.00 6.20 -17.37
C LYS A 77 7.17 6.58 -16.14
N PRO A 78 6.72 7.84 -16.04
CA PRO A 78 5.74 8.22 -15.03
C PRO A 78 4.50 7.32 -15.09
N TYR A 79 3.94 6.98 -13.92
CA TYR A 79 2.75 6.15 -13.79
C TYR A 79 2.86 4.78 -14.47
N TRP A 80 4.06 4.18 -14.46
CA TRP A 80 4.28 2.86 -15.05
C TRP A 80 3.35 1.78 -14.47
N TRP A 81 2.85 1.98 -13.24
CA TRP A 81 1.97 1.06 -12.52
C TRP A 81 0.50 1.05 -13.00
N THR A 82 0.09 1.97 -13.87
CA THR A 82 -1.31 2.06 -14.31
C THR A 82 -1.70 0.87 -15.19
N VAL A 83 -2.81 0.21 -14.84
CA VAL A 83 -3.46 -0.82 -15.64
C VAL A 83 -4.69 -0.21 -16.32
N PRO A 84 -4.82 -0.27 -17.66
CA PRO A 84 -5.99 0.24 -18.36
C PRO A 84 -7.27 -0.54 -18.00
N GLY A 85 -8.38 0.17 -17.79
CA GLY A 85 -9.67 -0.42 -17.47
C GLY A 85 -10.64 0.60 -16.89
N ASP A 86 -11.78 0.11 -16.43
CA ASP A 86 -12.81 0.90 -15.75
C ASP A 86 -12.33 1.38 -14.36
N ASP A 87 -12.94 2.45 -13.84
CA ASP A 87 -12.64 2.94 -12.48
C ASP A 87 -13.37 2.10 -11.43
N ILE A 88 -12.76 0.98 -11.08
CA ILE A 88 -13.31 0.03 -10.09
C ILE A 88 -13.46 0.68 -8.71
N ARG A 89 -12.71 1.74 -8.38
CA ARG A 89 -12.89 2.45 -7.10
C ARG A 89 -14.24 3.13 -7.10
N ASP A 90 -14.54 3.92 -8.12
CA ASP A 90 -15.81 4.67 -8.21
C ASP A 90 -17.01 3.70 -8.28
N GLU A 91 -16.92 2.62 -9.06
CA GLU A 91 -17.95 1.58 -9.10
C GLU A 91 -18.27 0.99 -7.72
N LEU A 92 -17.25 0.70 -6.91
CA LEU A 92 -17.44 0.16 -5.57
C LEU A 92 -18.01 1.21 -4.60
N TYR A 93 -17.64 2.49 -4.78
CA TYR A 93 -18.20 3.59 -3.98
C TYR A 93 -19.69 3.77 -4.26
N GLU A 94 -20.09 3.81 -5.53
CA GLU A 94 -21.49 3.91 -5.95
C GLU A 94 -22.32 2.72 -5.46
N GLN A 95 -21.77 1.51 -5.51
CA GLN A 95 -22.46 0.31 -5.01
C GLN A 95 -22.65 0.31 -3.49
N ALA A 96 -21.66 0.83 -2.74
CA ALA A 96 -21.70 0.85 -1.29
C ALA A 96 -22.54 2.00 -0.73
N PHE A 97 -22.58 3.13 -1.44
CA PHE A 97 -23.24 4.37 -1.04
C PHE A 97 -24.04 4.96 -2.22
N PRO A 98 -25.16 4.33 -2.60
CA PRO A 98 -26.00 4.86 -3.67
C PRO A 98 -26.59 6.21 -3.24
N ASP A 99 -26.69 7.16 -4.18
CA ASP A 99 -27.39 8.42 -3.94
C ASP A 99 -28.87 8.16 -3.64
N ASP A 100 -29.39 8.69 -2.52
CA ASP A 100 -30.82 8.63 -2.19
C ASP A 100 -31.59 9.62 -3.09
N GLU A 101 -32.05 9.18 -4.27
CA GLU A 101 -32.93 9.98 -5.15
C GLU A 101 -34.37 10.19 -4.61
N ASN A 102 -34.62 10.10 -3.28
CA ASN A 102 -35.97 10.08 -2.70
C ASN A 102 -36.26 11.12 -1.60
N GLU A 103 -35.61 12.29 -1.58
CA GLU A 103 -35.95 13.36 -0.60
C GLU A 103 -36.66 14.61 -1.15
N ASP A 104 -36.97 14.68 -2.45
CA ASP A 104 -37.63 15.88 -3.04
C ASP A 104 -39.13 15.70 -3.38
N GLN A 105 -39.86 14.84 -2.67
CA GLN A 105 -41.34 14.77 -2.78
C GLN A 105 -42.03 14.68 -1.41
N GLN A 106 -42.10 15.79 -0.68
CA GLN A 106 -43.15 15.98 0.33
C GLN A 106 -43.57 17.44 0.52
#